data_AF-A0A7S1MDZ9-F1
#
_entry.id   AF-A0A7S1MDZ9-F1
#
_cell.length_a   1.000
_cell.length_b   1.000
_cell.length_c   1.000
_cell.angle_alpha   90.00
_cell.angle_beta   90.00
_cell.angle_gamma   90.00
#
_symmetry.space_group_name_H-M   'P 1'
#
loop_
_entity.id
_entity.type
_entity.pdbx_description
1 polymer ?
#
loop_
_entity_poly.entity_id
_entity_poly.type
_entity_poly.pdbx_seq_one_letter_code
_entity_poly.pdbx_strand_id
1 'polypeptide(L)'
;SGTYNNQWMALDTVEAKLAVDERRTMKPGTFYVGEQIPGLVVYEDQTARLDERGFWPSYNIPYYPQVYQWSGFAAQNTPDSAGFWSYTNYSRAVIFARMGLEVTDEASMWYMLRYNDWETDPASLIPWCKENGGHYDCDPKDLRSAALSVAARFDQAPKVAAKIGPDSLAYQVNRGLFGAIDTKMTSAKMLLDRDYEAVIVNGPTAVQQPFFDLNTFLAANPQYELSPWRGVAVKFDAGPARLHPLRD
;
A
#
# COMPACT_ATOMS: atom_id res chain seq x y z
N SER A 1 8.85 -20.36 9.39
CA SER A 1 7.67 -21.19 9.09
C SER A 1 7.28 -21.17 7.62
N GLY A 2 7.64 -20.14 6.83
CA GLY A 2 7.14 -19.99 5.46
C GLY A 2 5.68 -19.53 5.37
N THR A 3 5.13 -19.07 6.49
CA THR A 3 3.77 -18.56 6.60
C THR A 3 3.81 -17.08 6.98
N TYR A 4 2.84 -16.31 6.51
CA TYR A 4 2.83 -14.84 6.65
C TYR A 4 4.13 -14.22 6.09
N ASN A 5 4.36 -14.46 4.80
CA ASN A 5 5.56 -14.06 4.07
C ASN A 5 5.52 -12.55 3.79
N ASN A 6 6.50 -11.82 4.32
CA ASN A 6 6.52 -10.35 4.32
C ASN A 6 7.88 -9.81 3.88
N GLN A 7 7.87 -8.54 3.49
CA GLN A 7 9.02 -7.66 3.60
C GLN A 7 8.94 -6.94 4.96
N TRP A 8 9.94 -7.15 5.81
CA TRP A 8 10.13 -6.49 7.09
C TRP A 8 11.14 -5.35 6.95
N MET A 9 10.87 -4.24 7.62
CA MET A 9 11.72 -3.06 7.66
C MET A 9 12.03 -2.76 9.12
N ALA A 10 13.31 -2.63 9.46
CA ALA A 10 13.77 -2.28 10.80
C ALA A 10 14.67 -1.05 10.72
N LEU A 11 14.33 -0.02 11.48
CA LEU A 11 15.04 1.26 11.52
C LEU A 11 15.51 1.54 12.94
N ASP A 12 16.80 1.77 13.13
CA ASP A 12 17.35 2.36 14.35
C ASP A 12 16.99 3.85 14.37
N THR A 13 15.94 4.17 15.12
CA THR A 13 15.42 5.54 15.22
C THR A 13 16.34 6.47 16.02
N VAL A 14 17.19 5.94 16.89
CA VAL A 14 18.16 6.75 17.64
C VAL A 14 19.24 7.23 16.68
N GLU A 15 19.82 6.33 15.88
CA GLU A 15 20.80 6.71 14.87
C GLU A 15 20.17 7.65 13.85
N ALA A 16 19.01 7.30 13.27
CA ALA A 16 18.37 8.10 12.25
C ALA A 16 18.09 9.54 12.72
N LYS A 17 17.68 9.72 13.99
CA LYS A 17 17.53 11.05 14.60
C LYS A 17 18.86 11.81 14.67
N LEU A 18 19.92 11.16 15.15
CA LEU A 18 21.24 11.78 15.24
C LEU A 18 21.76 12.19 13.86
N ALA A 19 21.57 11.36 12.83
CA ALA A 19 21.99 11.68 11.47
C ALA A 19 21.30 12.96 10.94
N VAL A 20 19.99 13.09 11.18
CA VAL A 20 19.22 14.29 10.81
C VAL A 20 19.66 15.51 11.60
N ASP A 21 19.79 15.40 12.93
CA ASP A 21 20.17 16.52 13.80
C ASP A 21 21.59 17.04 13.47
N GLU A 22 22.51 16.14 13.14
CA GLU A 22 23.91 16.45 12.77
C GLU A 22 24.10 16.74 11.27
N ARG A 23 23.05 16.60 10.45
CA ARG A 23 23.07 16.79 8.98
C ARG A 23 24.13 15.94 8.28
N ARG A 24 24.16 14.66 8.61
CA ARG A 24 25.04 13.66 8.00
C ARG A 24 24.24 12.46 7.49
N THR A 25 24.88 11.62 6.69
CA THR A 25 24.33 10.32 6.33
C THR A 25 24.27 9.40 7.56
N MET A 26 23.34 8.45 7.54
CA MET A 26 23.22 7.43 8.57
C MET A 26 24.45 6.49 8.55
N LYS A 27 24.74 5.88 9.69
CA LYS A 27 25.83 4.88 9.80
C LYS A 27 25.35 3.53 9.26
N PRO A 28 26.21 2.73 8.59
CA PRO A 28 25.87 1.35 8.26
C PRO A 28 25.29 0.60 9.48
N GLY A 29 24.24 -0.17 9.24
CA GLY A 29 23.46 -0.90 10.25
C GLY A 29 22.23 -0.15 10.79
N THR A 30 21.91 1.04 10.27
CA THR A 30 20.76 1.84 10.73
C THR A 30 19.43 1.35 10.16
N PHE A 31 19.41 0.85 8.93
CA PHE A 31 18.19 0.39 8.27
C PHE A 31 18.40 -0.98 7.63
N TYR A 32 17.62 -1.97 8.08
CA TYR A 32 17.61 -3.31 7.51
C TYR A 32 16.28 -3.62 6.83
N VAL A 33 16.35 -4.31 5.69
CA VAL A 33 15.17 -4.85 5.01
C VAL A 33 15.35 -6.35 4.87
N GLY A 34 14.36 -7.11 5.32
CA GLY A 34 14.33 -8.57 5.22
C GLY A 34 13.09 -9.08 4.51
N GLU A 35 13.22 -10.11 3.69
CA GLU A 35 12.12 -10.77 3.00
C GLU A 35 12.13 -12.27 3.30
N GLN A 36 10.97 -12.83 3.59
CA GLN A 36 10.79 -14.25 3.90
C GLN A 36 9.80 -14.89 2.92
N ILE A 37 10.16 -16.09 2.44
CA ILE A 37 9.26 -17.07 1.81
C ILE A 37 9.53 -18.47 2.40
N PRO A 38 8.76 -19.52 2.07
CA PRO A 38 9.09 -20.89 2.50
C PRO A 38 10.50 -21.30 2.05
N GLY A 39 11.36 -21.64 3.02
CA GLY A 39 12.71 -22.13 2.76
C GLY A 39 13.76 -21.06 2.39
N LEU A 40 13.39 -19.78 2.34
CA LEU A 40 14.33 -18.69 2.03
C LEU A 40 14.03 -17.45 2.87
N VAL A 41 15.07 -16.89 3.48
CA VAL A 41 15.06 -15.57 4.11
C VAL A 41 16.27 -14.81 3.58
N VAL A 42 16.05 -13.61 3.04
CA VAL A 42 17.11 -12.70 2.60
C VAL A 42 16.96 -11.42 3.41
N TYR A 43 18.04 -10.91 4.00
CA TYR A 43 18.04 -9.63 4.67
C TYR A 43 19.39 -8.94 4.50
N GLU A 44 19.36 -7.64 4.28
CA GLU A 44 20.55 -6.83 4.05
C GLU A 44 20.40 -5.46 4.70
N ASP A 45 21.54 -4.84 4.99
CA ASP A 45 21.62 -3.45 5.40
C ASP A 45 21.34 -2.56 4.18
N GLN A 46 20.24 -1.82 4.23
CA GLN A 46 19.79 -0.89 3.19
C GLN A 46 20.01 0.58 3.61
N THR A 47 20.84 0.85 4.61
CA THR A 47 21.10 2.21 5.10
C THR A 47 21.56 3.14 3.99
N ALA A 48 22.62 2.75 3.25
CA ALA A 48 23.16 3.57 2.17
C ALA A 48 22.12 3.82 1.07
N ARG A 49 21.24 2.84 0.81
CA ARG A 49 20.17 2.95 -0.17
C ARG A 49 19.08 3.93 0.28
N LEU A 50 18.72 3.89 1.55
CA LEU A 50 17.76 4.82 2.14
C LEU A 50 18.30 6.26 2.14
N ASP A 51 19.58 6.46 2.49
CA ASP A 51 20.25 7.77 2.39
C ASP A 51 20.29 8.29 0.94
N GLU A 52 20.65 7.43 -0.02
CA GLU A 52 20.74 7.80 -1.45
C GLU A 52 19.37 8.16 -2.03
N ARG A 53 18.34 7.37 -1.72
CA ARG A 53 17.00 7.51 -2.30
C ARG A 53 16.12 8.50 -1.57
N GLY A 54 16.41 8.80 -0.30
CA GLY A 54 15.59 9.61 0.61
C GLY A 54 14.36 8.89 1.17
N PHE A 55 13.97 7.74 0.65
CA PHE A 55 12.84 6.95 1.15
C PHE A 55 12.95 5.47 0.73
N TRP A 56 12.20 4.61 1.43
CA TRP A 56 12.03 3.19 1.08
C TRP A 56 10.53 2.83 1.00
N PRO A 57 9.99 2.54 -0.19
CA PRO A 57 8.60 2.13 -0.33
C PRO A 57 8.44 0.61 -0.21
N SER A 58 7.27 0.16 0.27
CA SER A 58 6.89 -1.25 0.30
C SER A 58 5.44 -1.43 -0.14
N TYR A 59 5.20 -2.35 -1.07
CA TYR A 59 3.91 -2.46 -1.76
C TYR A 59 3.60 -3.89 -2.25
N ASN A 60 3.96 -4.90 -1.45
CA ASN A 60 3.65 -6.32 -1.68
C ASN A 60 4.30 -6.95 -2.93
N ILE A 61 5.35 -6.36 -3.47
CA ILE A 61 6.21 -6.99 -4.48
C ILE A 61 7.61 -7.12 -3.90
N PRO A 62 8.24 -8.31 -3.91
CA PRO A 62 9.58 -8.51 -3.35
C PRO A 62 10.64 -7.65 -4.05
N TYR A 63 11.52 -7.04 -3.26
CA TYR A 63 12.67 -6.25 -3.68
C TYR A 63 13.86 -7.14 -4.06
N TYR A 64 14.16 -8.16 -3.26
CA TYR A 64 15.37 -8.96 -3.50
C TYR A 64 15.16 -9.89 -4.70
N PRO A 65 16.03 -9.86 -5.74
CA PRO A 65 15.82 -10.61 -6.97
C PRO A 65 15.61 -12.12 -6.75
N GLN A 66 16.31 -12.73 -5.80
CA GLN A 66 16.15 -14.14 -5.47
C GLN A 66 14.74 -14.43 -4.92
N VAL A 67 14.25 -13.60 -4.00
CA VAL A 67 12.91 -13.75 -3.42
C VAL A 67 11.84 -13.50 -4.50
N TYR A 68 12.00 -12.45 -5.31
CA TYR A 68 11.11 -12.14 -6.43
C TYR A 68 11.01 -13.31 -7.44
N GLN A 69 12.13 -13.95 -7.75
CA GLN A 69 12.16 -15.11 -8.64
C GLN A 69 11.52 -16.35 -8.01
N TRP A 70 11.89 -16.68 -6.76
CA TRP A 70 11.46 -17.92 -6.11
C TRP A 70 10.00 -17.90 -5.64
N SER A 71 9.46 -16.71 -5.37
CA SER A 71 8.04 -16.52 -5.06
C SER A 71 7.13 -16.49 -6.29
N GLY A 72 7.68 -16.61 -7.50
CA GLY A 72 6.92 -16.71 -8.75
C GLY A 72 6.49 -15.38 -9.36
N PHE A 73 6.84 -14.22 -8.77
CA PHE A 73 6.51 -12.91 -9.36
C PHE A 73 7.17 -12.73 -10.73
N ALA A 74 8.44 -13.16 -10.87
CA ALA A 74 9.14 -13.11 -12.16
C ALA A 74 8.42 -13.88 -13.27
N ALA A 75 7.84 -15.05 -12.93
CA ALA A 75 7.09 -15.87 -13.88
C ALA A 75 5.73 -15.25 -14.25
N GLN A 76 5.10 -14.53 -13.32
CA GLN A 76 3.82 -13.86 -13.56
C GLN A 76 3.97 -12.52 -14.30
N ASN A 77 5.13 -11.87 -14.22
CA ASN A 77 5.41 -10.60 -14.90
C ASN A 77 5.64 -10.77 -16.41
N THR A 78 4.63 -11.29 -17.11
CA THR A 78 4.60 -11.50 -18.55
C THR A 78 4.12 -10.24 -19.28
N PRO A 79 4.28 -10.15 -20.61
CA PRO A 79 3.68 -9.09 -21.42
C PRO A 79 2.17 -8.89 -21.17
N ASP A 80 1.43 -9.98 -20.92
CA ASP A 80 -0.02 -9.94 -20.68
C ASP A 80 -0.39 -9.29 -19.35
N SER A 81 0.47 -9.42 -18.33
CA SER A 81 0.29 -8.72 -17.05
C SER A 81 0.65 -7.23 -17.13
N ALA A 82 1.30 -6.80 -18.22
CA ALA A 82 1.65 -5.42 -18.53
C ALA A 82 2.31 -4.66 -17.35
N GLY A 83 3.19 -5.33 -16.61
CA GLY A 83 3.94 -4.72 -15.50
C GLY A 83 3.19 -4.71 -14.16
N PHE A 84 2.02 -5.32 -14.04
CA PHE A 84 1.29 -5.44 -12.78
C PHE A 84 2.13 -6.14 -11.68
N TRP A 85 2.95 -7.13 -12.04
CA TRP A 85 3.84 -7.83 -11.11
C TRP A 85 5.27 -7.28 -11.11
N SER A 86 5.50 -6.14 -11.76
CA SER A 86 6.82 -5.49 -11.79
C SER A 86 7.07 -4.74 -10.50
N TYR A 87 8.25 -4.96 -9.89
CA TYR A 87 8.65 -4.21 -8.71
C TYR A 87 8.70 -2.69 -8.96
N THR A 88 9.02 -2.24 -10.17
CA THR A 88 9.16 -0.81 -10.48
C THR A 88 7.97 -0.21 -11.21
N ASN A 89 7.21 -1.01 -11.96
CA ASN A 89 6.16 -0.50 -12.85
C ASN A 89 4.74 -0.76 -12.33
N TYR A 90 4.59 -1.49 -11.22
CA TYR A 90 3.31 -1.63 -10.56
C TYR A 90 2.79 -0.26 -10.07
N SER A 91 1.47 -0.10 -10.05
CA SER A 91 0.76 1.15 -9.72
C SER A 91 1.33 1.87 -8.49
N ARG A 92 1.45 1.17 -7.34
CA ARG A 92 1.99 1.76 -6.12
C ARG A 92 3.46 2.15 -6.25
N ALA A 93 4.26 1.37 -6.96
CA ALA A 93 5.68 1.69 -7.19
C ALA A 93 5.83 2.99 -7.98
N VAL A 94 5.01 3.18 -9.01
CA VAL A 94 4.98 4.42 -9.82
C VAL A 94 4.56 5.62 -8.98
N ILE A 95 3.52 5.49 -8.16
CA ILE A 95 3.05 6.56 -7.26
C ILE A 95 4.13 6.93 -6.24
N PHE A 96 4.76 5.94 -5.60
CA PHE A 96 5.87 6.17 -4.66
C PHE A 96 7.08 6.81 -5.34
N ALA A 97 7.47 6.37 -6.54
CA ALA A 97 8.57 6.97 -7.27
C ALA A 97 8.31 8.43 -7.64
N ARG A 98 7.05 8.79 -7.93
CA ARG A 98 6.63 10.16 -8.26
C ARG A 98 6.60 11.08 -7.04
N MET A 99 6.06 10.61 -5.91
CA MET A 99 5.70 11.47 -4.78
C MET A 99 6.54 11.27 -3.51
N GLY A 100 7.35 10.20 -3.43
CA GLY A 100 8.03 9.81 -2.20
C GLY A 100 8.95 10.89 -1.62
N LEU A 101 9.61 11.66 -2.47
CA LEU A 101 10.49 12.78 -2.07
C LEU A 101 9.74 14.07 -1.71
N GLU A 102 8.44 14.16 -2.02
CA GLU A 102 7.60 15.31 -1.64
C GLU A 102 7.15 15.22 -0.17
N VAL A 103 7.34 14.06 0.47
CA VAL A 103 7.04 13.85 1.88
C VAL A 103 8.11 14.48 2.76
N THR A 104 7.78 15.62 3.36
CA THR A 104 8.71 16.44 4.14
C THR A 104 8.23 16.70 5.57
N ASP A 105 6.98 16.36 5.87
CA ASP A 105 6.36 16.54 7.17
C ASP A 105 5.22 15.52 7.42
N GLU A 106 4.59 15.62 8.58
CA GLU A 106 3.49 14.72 8.96
C GLU A 106 2.26 14.85 8.04
N ALA A 107 1.96 16.05 7.55
CA ALA A 107 0.79 16.29 6.72
C ALA A 107 0.96 15.71 5.31
N SER A 108 2.14 15.87 4.71
CA SER A 108 2.51 15.25 3.44
C SER A 108 2.64 13.73 3.55
N MET A 109 3.15 13.20 4.68
CA MET A 109 3.15 11.75 4.94
C MET A 109 1.72 11.21 5.05
N TRP A 110 0.85 11.91 5.78
CA TRP A 110 -0.57 11.58 5.87
C TRP A 110 -1.22 11.55 4.50
N TYR A 111 -1.01 12.59 3.69
CA TYR A 111 -1.56 12.66 2.34
C TYR A 111 -1.09 11.48 1.48
N MET A 112 0.22 11.20 1.48
CA MET A 112 0.81 10.11 0.69
C MET A 112 0.24 8.74 1.07
N LEU A 113 0.17 8.42 2.37
CA LEU A 113 -0.35 7.13 2.84
C LEU A 113 -1.86 6.99 2.65
N ARG A 114 -2.58 8.09 2.44
CA ARG A 114 -4.02 8.13 2.18
C ARG A 114 -4.36 8.37 0.71
N TYR A 115 -3.36 8.46 -0.17
CA TYR A 115 -3.53 8.84 -1.57
C TYR A 115 -4.35 7.80 -2.35
N ASN A 116 -5.43 8.28 -2.98
CA ASN A 116 -6.24 7.50 -3.91
C ASN A 116 -7.00 8.46 -4.84
N ASP A 117 -6.35 8.84 -5.94
CA ASP A 117 -6.92 9.66 -7.02
C ASP A 117 -7.27 8.81 -8.26
N TRP A 118 -7.84 7.63 -8.05
CA TRP A 118 -7.89 6.61 -9.10
C TRP A 118 -8.63 7.04 -10.39
N GLU A 119 -9.57 7.96 -10.27
CA GLU A 119 -10.35 8.50 -11.38
C GLU A 119 -9.47 9.27 -12.38
N THR A 120 -8.39 9.91 -11.90
CA THR A 120 -7.55 10.78 -12.72
C THR A 120 -6.11 10.28 -12.86
N ASP A 121 -5.55 9.64 -11.83
CA ASP A 121 -4.14 9.20 -11.81
C ASP A 121 -3.86 8.13 -12.87
N PRO A 122 -2.94 8.36 -13.83
CA PRO A 122 -2.58 7.35 -14.82
C PRO A 122 -2.07 6.03 -14.22
N ALA A 123 -1.49 6.06 -13.01
CA ALA A 123 -1.04 4.85 -12.32
C ALA A 123 -2.20 3.95 -11.87
N SER A 124 -3.45 4.43 -11.92
CA SER A 124 -4.65 3.65 -11.59
C SER A 124 -5.33 3.02 -12.81
N LEU A 125 -4.75 3.16 -14.00
CA LEU A 125 -5.17 2.41 -15.19
C LEU A 125 -4.88 0.91 -15.00
N ILE A 126 -5.83 0.07 -15.40
CA ILE A 126 -5.66 -1.38 -15.40
C ILE A 126 -4.73 -1.74 -16.58
N PRO A 127 -3.48 -2.22 -16.33
CA PRO A 127 -2.44 -2.23 -17.36
C PRO A 127 -2.75 -3.09 -18.59
N TRP A 128 -3.57 -4.13 -18.44
CA TRP A 128 -3.97 -5.04 -19.52
C TRP A 128 -5.28 -4.66 -20.20
N CYS A 129 -6.06 -3.71 -19.65
CA CYS A 129 -7.28 -3.23 -20.29
C CYS A 129 -6.93 -2.24 -21.39
N LYS A 130 -7.40 -2.49 -22.62
CA LYS A 130 -7.23 -1.56 -23.76
C LYS A 130 -8.59 -1.09 -24.25
N GLU A 131 -8.70 0.20 -24.58
CA GLU A 131 -9.91 0.83 -25.15
C GLU A 131 -10.46 0.13 -26.40
N ASN A 132 -9.63 -0.65 -27.12
CA ASN A 132 -9.97 -1.31 -28.38
C ASN A 132 -9.80 -2.85 -28.38
N GLY A 133 -10.05 -3.52 -27.24
CA GLY A 133 -10.18 -5.00 -27.21
C GLY A 133 -8.87 -5.78 -27.09
N GLY A 134 -8.07 -5.51 -26.05
CA GLY A 134 -6.89 -6.32 -25.71
C GLY A 134 -7.15 -7.27 -24.54
N HIS A 135 -6.77 -8.55 -24.71
CA HIS A 135 -6.60 -9.68 -23.77
C HIS A 135 -7.68 -10.00 -22.71
N TYR A 136 -8.46 -9.02 -22.26
CA TYR A 136 -9.65 -9.14 -21.42
C TYR A 136 -10.68 -8.10 -21.88
N ASP A 137 -11.95 -8.50 -22.03
CA ASP A 137 -13.05 -7.59 -22.36
C ASP A 137 -13.33 -6.65 -21.17
N CYS A 138 -12.52 -5.60 -21.04
CA CYS A 138 -12.81 -4.49 -20.15
C CYS A 138 -13.76 -3.54 -20.86
N ASP A 139 -14.88 -3.21 -20.22
CA ASP A 139 -15.73 -2.12 -20.69
C ASP A 139 -14.90 -0.82 -20.67
N PRO A 140 -14.97 0.05 -21.68
CA PRO A 140 -14.29 1.35 -21.67
C PRO A 140 -14.56 2.19 -20.41
N LYS A 141 -15.66 1.95 -19.68
CA LYS A 141 -15.93 2.61 -18.39
C LYS A 141 -15.11 2.05 -17.21
N ASP A 142 -14.52 0.86 -17.36
CA ASP A 142 -13.85 0.08 -16.32
C ASP A 142 -12.32 0.05 -16.50
N LEU A 143 -11.73 1.00 -17.25
CA LEU A 143 -10.29 1.06 -17.55
C LEU A 143 -9.41 1.41 -16.35
N ARG A 144 -10.01 1.88 -15.26
CA ARG A 144 -9.32 2.34 -14.05
C ARG A 144 -9.87 1.59 -12.85
N SER A 145 -9.03 1.37 -11.84
CA SER A 145 -9.47 0.74 -10.61
C SER A 145 -8.98 1.48 -9.38
N ALA A 146 -9.93 1.74 -8.47
CA ALA A 146 -9.68 2.27 -7.14
C ALA A 146 -8.81 1.35 -6.25
N ALA A 147 -8.56 0.11 -6.67
CA ALA A 147 -7.60 -0.81 -6.07
C ALA A 147 -6.13 -0.46 -6.39
N LEU A 148 -5.88 0.27 -7.48
CA LEU A 148 -4.56 0.63 -7.99
C LEU A 148 -4.13 2.00 -7.46
N SER A 149 -3.92 2.08 -6.15
CA SER A 149 -3.46 3.28 -5.44
C SER A 149 -2.74 2.90 -4.14
N VAL A 150 -2.18 3.88 -3.42
CA VAL A 150 -1.53 3.63 -2.12
C VAL A 150 -2.59 3.19 -1.09
N ALA A 151 -3.68 3.94 -0.98
CA ALA A 151 -4.80 3.63 -0.10
C ALA A 151 -5.98 3.05 -0.89
N ALA A 152 -5.84 1.79 -1.33
CA ALA A 152 -6.81 1.10 -2.17
C ALA A 152 -8.26 1.13 -1.62
N ARG A 153 -9.24 1.29 -2.52
CA ARG A 153 -10.69 1.37 -2.27
C ARG A 153 -11.45 0.39 -3.17
N PHE A 154 -11.41 -0.92 -2.87
CA PHE A 154 -12.05 -1.93 -3.72
C PHE A 154 -13.58 -1.77 -3.75
N ASP A 155 -14.16 -1.09 -2.76
CA ASP A 155 -15.59 -0.80 -2.73
C ASP A 155 -16.04 0.12 -3.89
N GLN A 156 -15.10 0.92 -4.42
CA GLN A 156 -15.30 1.82 -5.56
C GLN A 156 -14.75 1.28 -6.87
N ALA A 157 -14.04 0.14 -6.85
CA ALA A 157 -13.47 -0.44 -8.05
C ALA A 157 -14.56 -0.88 -9.07
N PRO A 158 -14.23 -0.96 -10.37
CA PRO A 158 -15.15 -1.45 -11.39
C PRO A 158 -15.55 -2.92 -11.15
N LYS A 159 -16.65 -3.33 -11.77
CA LYS A 159 -17.04 -4.74 -11.84
C LYS A 159 -16.41 -5.35 -13.10
N VAL A 160 -15.15 -5.75 -13.01
CA VAL A 160 -14.42 -6.33 -14.14
C VAL A 160 -14.95 -7.76 -14.37
N ALA A 161 -15.73 -7.96 -15.45
CA ALA A 161 -16.25 -9.20 -16.07
C ALA A 161 -16.37 -10.53 -15.25
N ALA A 162 -17.47 -11.25 -15.45
CA ALA A 162 -17.99 -12.37 -14.64
C ALA A 162 -17.17 -13.68 -14.54
N LYS A 163 -16.00 -13.83 -15.17
CA LYS A 163 -15.18 -15.07 -15.09
C LYS A 163 -13.94 -14.85 -14.23
N ILE A 164 -14.15 -14.54 -12.95
CA ILE A 164 -13.09 -14.32 -11.98
C ILE A 164 -12.82 -15.62 -11.23
N GLY A 165 -11.70 -16.28 -11.55
CA GLY A 165 -11.06 -17.23 -10.64
C GLY A 165 -10.14 -16.50 -9.66
N PRO A 166 -9.81 -17.10 -8.50
CA PRO A 166 -8.90 -16.49 -7.50
C PRO A 166 -7.52 -16.15 -8.07
N ASP A 167 -7.09 -16.85 -9.13
CA ASP A 167 -5.80 -16.65 -9.79
C ASP A 167 -5.87 -15.65 -10.97
N SER A 168 -7.03 -15.04 -11.22
CA SER A 168 -7.17 -14.08 -12.32
C SER A 168 -6.65 -12.69 -11.95
N LEU A 169 -5.93 -12.04 -12.88
CA LEU A 169 -5.51 -10.64 -12.75
C LEU A 169 -6.70 -9.70 -12.47
N ALA A 170 -7.87 -10.02 -13.02
CA ALA A 170 -9.10 -9.28 -12.77
C ALA A 170 -9.50 -9.27 -11.29
N TYR A 171 -9.29 -10.35 -10.54
CA TYR A 171 -9.58 -10.40 -9.11
C TYR A 171 -8.84 -9.31 -8.32
N GLN A 172 -7.60 -9.02 -8.71
CA GLN A 172 -6.74 -8.05 -8.02
C GLN A 172 -7.21 -6.59 -8.13
N VAL A 173 -8.12 -6.32 -9.07
CA VAL A 173 -8.61 -4.96 -9.37
C VAL A 173 -10.13 -4.85 -9.39
N ASN A 174 -10.84 -5.94 -9.09
CA ASN A 174 -12.29 -6.01 -9.11
C ASN A 174 -12.93 -5.47 -7.83
N ARG A 175 -14.19 -5.04 -7.93
CA ARG A 175 -14.99 -4.62 -6.78
C ARG A 175 -14.99 -5.65 -5.66
N GLY A 176 -14.84 -5.17 -4.43
CA GLY A 176 -14.88 -6.00 -3.24
C GLY A 176 -14.91 -5.18 -1.96
N LEU A 177 -15.25 -5.84 -0.86
CA LEU A 177 -15.19 -5.25 0.47
C LEU A 177 -13.78 -5.42 1.06
N PHE A 178 -12.82 -4.71 0.46
CA PHE A 178 -11.39 -4.79 0.78
C PHE A 178 -10.71 -3.44 0.49
N GLY A 179 -9.52 -3.23 1.04
CA GLY A 179 -8.74 -2.02 0.79
C GLY A 179 -7.90 -1.61 1.99
N ALA A 180 -7.35 -0.40 1.91
CA ALA A 180 -6.66 0.21 3.04
C ALA A 180 -7.67 0.61 4.11
N ILE A 181 -7.44 0.21 5.35
CA ILE A 181 -8.37 0.43 6.48
C ILE A 181 -7.79 1.28 7.59
N ASP A 182 -6.53 1.70 7.48
CA ASP A 182 -5.89 2.54 8.47
C ASP A 182 -4.67 3.28 7.88
N THR A 183 -4.08 4.14 8.71
CA THR A 183 -2.75 4.67 8.52
C THR A 183 -2.12 4.85 9.89
N LYS A 184 -0.86 4.47 10.04
CA LYS A 184 -0.08 4.65 11.27
C LYS A 184 1.21 5.35 10.88
N MET A 185 1.50 6.46 11.53
CA MET A 185 2.68 7.26 11.27
C MET A 185 3.36 7.59 12.59
N THR A 186 4.68 7.59 12.56
CA THR A 186 5.49 8.08 13.66
C THR A 186 6.76 8.71 13.09
N SER A 187 7.57 9.29 13.95
CA SER A 187 8.91 9.79 13.62
C SER A 187 9.85 9.48 14.78
N ALA A 188 11.15 9.53 14.55
CA ALA A 188 12.11 9.37 15.64
C ALA A 188 11.87 10.38 16.78
N LYS A 189 11.45 11.62 16.46
CA LYS A 189 11.04 12.61 17.46
C LYS A 189 9.79 12.19 18.25
N MET A 190 8.77 11.67 17.57
CA MET A 190 7.57 11.18 18.25
C MET A 190 7.88 10.01 19.19
N LEU A 191 8.77 9.11 18.75
CA LEU A 191 9.16 7.94 19.54
C LEU A 191 10.05 8.31 20.74
N LEU A 192 11.10 9.10 20.50
CA LEU A 192 12.16 9.34 21.48
C LEU A 192 11.90 10.55 22.37
N ASP A 193 11.25 11.59 21.84
CA ASP A 193 11.06 12.87 22.54
C ASP A 193 9.62 13.09 23.03
N ARG A 194 8.66 12.24 22.59
CA ARG A 194 7.22 12.39 22.91
C ARG A 194 6.57 11.11 23.41
N ASP A 195 7.33 10.29 24.12
CA ASP A 195 6.83 9.11 24.80
C ASP A 195 6.09 8.14 23.87
N TYR A 196 6.78 7.64 22.83
CA TYR A 196 6.22 6.69 21.86
C TYR A 196 4.93 7.16 21.17
N GLU A 197 4.83 8.46 20.87
CA GLU A 197 3.70 9.05 20.16
C GLU A 197 3.56 8.44 18.74
N ALA A 198 2.31 8.27 18.30
CA ALA A 198 1.98 7.95 16.91
C ALA A 198 0.71 8.67 16.47
N VAL A 199 0.60 8.91 15.17
CA VAL A 199 -0.64 9.38 14.53
C VAL A 199 -1.30 8.18 13.87
N ILE A 200 -2.56 7.94 14.24
CA ILE A 200 -3.38 6.87 13.67
C ILE A 200 -4.62 7.47 13.01
N VAL A 201 -4.92 7.00 11.81
CA VAL A 201 -6.21 7.24 11.13
C VAL A 201 -6.87 5.89 10.97
N ASN A 202 -8.12 5.75 11.40
CA ASN A 202 -8.90 4.53 11.21
C ASN A 202 -9.90 4.70 10.08
N GLY A 203 -10.06 3.65 9.26
CA GLY A 203 -11.01 3.58 8.17
C GLY A 203 -10.42 3.83 6.78
N PRO A 204 -11.18 3.52 5.71
CA PRO A 204 -10.77 3.77 4.33
C PRO A 204 -10.49 5.25 4.04
N THR A 205 -9.63 5.53 3.05
CA THR A 205 -9.30 6.92 2.69
C THR A 205 -10.54 7.70 2.24
N ALA A 206 -10.66 8.93 2.74
CA ALA A 206 -11.66 9.90 2.32
C ALA A 206 -11.01 11.25 1.94
N VAL A 207 -9.72 11.24 1.61
CA VAL A 207 -8.99 12.46 1.23
C VAL A 207 -9.43 12.96 -0.14
N GLN A 208 -9.52 12.04 -1.10
CA GLN A 208 -9.95 12.29 -2.48
C GLN A 208 -11.21 11.50 -2.84
N GLN A 209 -11.68 10.66 -1.93
CA GLN A 209 -12.81 9.77 -2.12
C GLN A 209 -13.90 10.07 -1.09
N PRO A 210 -15.19 9.76 -1.35
CA PRO A 210 -16.20 9.86 -0.32
C PRO A 210 -15.91 8.89 0.83
N PHE A 211 -16.36 9.26 2.04
CA PHE A 211 -16.33 8.38 3.20
C PHE A 211 -16.97 7.03 2.88
N PHE A 212 -16.35 5.96 3.34
CA PHE A 212 -16.95 4.64 3.23
C PHE A 212 -18.15 4.54 4.18
N ASP A 213 -19.28 4.08 3.63
CA ASP A 213 -20.52 3.84 4.35
C ASP A 213 -20.99 2.41 4.06
N LEU A 214 -20.99 1.58 5.10
CA LEU A 214 -21.27 0.16 5.01
C LEU A 214 -22.72 -0.11 4.56
N ASN A 215 -23.69 0.66 5.05
CA ASN A 215 -25.09 0.49 4.68
C ASN A 215 -25.32 0.78 3.19
N THR A 216 -24.73 1.87 2.71
CA THR A 216 -24.78 2.27 1.29
C THR A 216 -24.12 1.20 0.42
N PHE A 217 -22.97 0.68 0.84
CA PHE A 217 -22.28 -0.38 0.12
C PHE A 217 -23.10 -1.68 0.05
N LEU A 218 -23.65 -2.13 1.19
CA LEU A 218 -24.44 -3.36 1.27
C LEU A 218 -25.76 -3.24 0.49
N ALA A 219 -26.43 -2.09 0.55
CA ALA A 219 -27.64 -1.83 -0.24
C ALA A 219 -27.38 -1.95 -1.75
N ALA A 220 -26.22 -1.49 -2.22
CA ALA A 220 -25.82 -1.59 -3.62
C ALA A 220 -25.23 -2.97 -3.99
N ASN A 221 -24.81 -3.77 -3.01
CA ASN A 221 -24.10 -5.04 -3.21
C ASN A 221 -24.55 -6.10 -2.18
N PRO A 222 -25.82 -6.56 -2.23
CA PRO A 222 -26.39 -7.47 -1.23
C PRO A 222 -25.67 -8.83 -1.15
N GLN A 223 -24.91 -9.21 -2.18
CA GLN A 223 -24.08 -10.43 -2.16
C GLN A 223 -22.94 -10.40 -1.13
N TYR A 224 -22.56 -9.23 -0.59
CA TYR A 224 -21.57 -9.11 0.48
C TYR A 224 -22.19 -9.08 1.88
N GLU A 225 -23.49 -9.37 2.00
CA GLU A 225 -24.16 -9.51 3.29
C GLU A 225 -23.71 -10.81 3.98
N LEU A 226 -22.51 -10.77 4.56
CA LEU A 226 -21.89 -11.91 5.22
C LEU A 226 -21.35 -11.47 6.59
N SER A 227 -21.94 -12.03 7.65
CA SER A 227 -21.53 -11.91 9.05
C SER A 227 -21.85 -10.56 9.74
N PRO A 228 -22.18 -10.55 11.05
CA PRO A 228 -22.66 -9.34 11.70
C PRO A 228 -21.49 -8.41 12.03
N TRP A 229 -21.50 -7.22 11.45
CA TRP A 229 -20.60 -6.08 11.69
C TRP A 229 -20.74 -5.48 13.10
N ARG A 230 -20.84 -6.33 14.13
CA ARG A 230 -21.13 -5.93 15.51
C ARG A 230 -19.99 -5.06 16.03
N GLY A 231 -20.35 -3.86 16.51
CA GLY A 231 -19.38 -2.92 17.07
C GLY A 231 -18.49 -2.23 16.02
N VAL A 232 -18.69 -2.49 14.73
CA VAL A 232 -18.02 -1.76 13.65
C VAL A 232 -18.83 -0.51 13.32
N ALA A 233 -18.16 0.61 13.10
CA ALA A 233 -18.82 1.83 12.67
C ALA A 233 -19.52 1.62 11.31
N VAL A 234 -20.72 2.18 11.16
CA VAL A 234 -21.45 2.15 9.87
C VAL A 234 -20.76 3.07 8.86
N LYS A 235 -20.30 4.23 9.32
CA LYS A 235 -19.59 5.22 8.54
C LYS A 235 -18.21 5.45 9.13
N PHE A 236 -17.20 5.50 8.27
CA PHE A 236 -15.81 5.71 8.66
C PHE A 236 -15.38 7.13 8.33
N ASP A 237 -15.63 8.07 9.24
CA ASP A 237 -15.33 9.50 9.09
C ASP A 237 -14.38 10.07 10.16
N ALA A 238 -13.63 9.18 10.83
CA ALA A 238 -12.62 9.56 11.79
C ALA A 238 -11.43 10.29 11.12
N GLY A 239 -11.05 11.43 11.69
CA GLY A 239 -9.80 12.13 11.36
C GLY A 239 -8.56 11.48 12.00
N PRO A 240 -7.36 12.00 11.72
CA PRO A 240 -6.14 11.57 12.41
C PRO A 240 -6.23 11.85 13.91
N ALA A 241 -5.83 10.85 14.72
CA ALA A 241 -5.71 10.95 16.17
C ALA A 241 -4.25 10.74 16.59
N ARG A 242 -3.77 11.56 17.51
CA ARG A 242 -2.50 11.31 18.21
C ARG A 242 -2.74 10.37 19.38
N LEU A 243 -1.94 9.32 19.46
CA LEU A 243 -1.97 8.34 20.53
C LEU A 243 -0.65 8.32 21.27
N HIS A 244 -0.74 8.09 22.58
CA HIS A 244 0.37 7.81 23.47
C HIS A 244 0.13 6.43 24.10
N PRO A 245 1.20 5.73 24.56
CA PRO A 245 1.05 4.52 25.35
C PRO A 245 0.12 4.75 26.54
N LEU A 246 -0.75 3.78 26.80
CA LEU A 246 -1.49 3.74 28.05
C LEU A 246 -0.46 3.54 29.17
N ARG A 247 -0.48 4.45 30.15
CA ARG A 247 0.27 4.28 31.39
C ARG A 247 -0.71 3.80 32.46
N ASP A 248 -0.31 2.75 33.17
CA ASP A 248 -0.94 2.33 34.42
C ASP A 248 -0.63 3.31 35.56
#